data_AF-K0Q6B8-F1
#
_entry.id   AF-K0Q6B8-F1
#
_cell.length_a   1.000
_cell.length_b   1.000
_cell.length_c   1.000
_cell.angle_alpha   90.00
_cell.angle_beta   90.00
_cell.angle_gamma   90.00
#
_symmetry.space_group_name_H-M   'P 1'
#
loop_
_entity.id
_entity.type
_entity.pdbx_description
1 polymer ?
#
loop_
_entity_poly.entity_id
_entity_poly.type
_entity_poly.pdbx_seq_one_letter_code
_entity_poly.pdbx_strand_id
1 'polypeptide(L)'
;MLIVARQLSPFERAVFVFCNRRRTRMKLLFFERSGFVLVLKALSEDRFRWPRREAPVVTLDTEQLRWLLDGIDLDAMVRHPVRQYEFVG
;
A
#
# COMPACT_ATOMS: atom_id res chain seq x y z
N MET A 1 10.22 0.08 -6.62
CA MET A 1 9.41 1.30 -6.73
C MET A 1 8.86 1.58 -5.35
N LEU A 2 9.12 2.78 -4.85
CA LEU A 2 9.08 3.16 -3.44
C LEU A 2 7.68 3.73 -3.14
N ILE A 3 6.95 3.16 -2.19
CA ILE A 3 5.71 3.76 -1.67
C ILE A 3 6.10 4.52 -0.42
N VAL A 4 6.10 5.86 -0.49
CA VAL A 4 5.99 6.89 0.56
C VAL A 4 6.44 8.24 -0.02
N ALA A 5 5.65 9.28 0.28
CA ALA A 5 5.75 10.67 -0.17
C ALA A 5 7.19 11.22 -0.19
N ARG A 6 7.47 12.05 -1.20
CA ARG A 6 8.79 12.60 -1.55
C ARG A 6 9.50 13.46 -0.47
N GLN A 7 9.02 13.52 0.77
CA GLN A 7 9.61 14.35 1.84
C GLN A 7 9.46 13.80 3.27
N LEU A 8 9.17 12.51 3.48
CA LEU A 8 9.11 11.95 4.83
C LEU A 8 10.50 11.45 5.25
N SER A 9 10.95 11.87 6.43
CA SER A 9 12.17 11.36 7.04
C SER A 9 12.04 9.85 7.25
N PRO A 10 13.07 9.03 6.97
CA PRO A 10 13.00 7.58 7.20
C PRO A 10 12.81 7.21 8.69
N PHE A 11 12.95 8.17 9.60
CA PHE A 11 12.72 8.05 11.04
C PHE A 11 11.31 8.48 11.47
N GLU A 12 10.49 9.02 10.57
CA GLU A 12 9.10 9.33 10.84
C GLU A 12 8.22 8.07 10.78
N ARG A 13 6.97 8.17 11.27
CA ARG A 13 5.99 7.07 11.23
C ARG A 13 5.52 6.82 9.79
N ALA A 14 6.37 6.21 8.99
CA ALA A 14 6.10 5.80 7.63
C ALA A 14 6.50 4.35 7.40
N VAL A 15 5.75 3.65 6.55
CA VAL A 15 6.07 2.30 6.11
C VAL A 15 6.37 2.35 4.61
N PHE A 16 7.61 2.05 4.27
CA PHE A 16 8.06 1.97 2.88
C PHE A 16 7.80 0.58 2.34
N VAL A 17 6.93 0.48 1.34
CA VAL A 17 6.55 -0.80 0.74
C VAL A 17 7.21 -0.96 -0.63
N PHE A 18 7.84 -2.10 -0.85
CA PHE A 18 8.51 -2.44 -2.10
C PHE A 18 8.03 -3.78 -2.62
N CYS A 19 7.80 -3.86 -3.92
CA CYS A 19 7.51 -5.12 -4.60
C CYS A 19 8.62 -5.46 -5.60
N ASN A 20 9.01 -6.73 -5.67
CA ASN A 20 9.96 -7.18 -6.68
C ASN A 20 9.34 -7.14 -8.09
N ARG A 21 10.17 -7.19 -9.15
CA ARG A 21 9.68 -7.15 -10.53
C ARG A 21 8.71 -8.27 -10.87
N ARG A 22 8.89 -9.45 -10.25
CA ARG A 22 7.99 -10.60 -10.42
C ARG A 22 6.69 -10.49 -9.62
N ARG A 23 6.55 -9.50 -8.75
CA ARG A 23 5.41 -9.29 -7.84
C ARG A 23 5.12 -10.46 -6.90
N THR A 24 6.12 -11.29 -6.59
CA THR A 24 5.99 -12.44 -5.67
C THR A 24 6.56 -12.14 -4.29
N ARG A 25 7.28 -11.04 -4.13
CA ARG A 25 7.90 -10.65 -2.84
C ARG A 25 7.61 -9.20 -2.54
N MET A 26 7.18 -8.94 -1.31
CA MET A 26 6.94 -7.62 -0.77
C MET A 26 7.82 -7.36 0.45
N LYS A 27 8.47 -6.21 0.49
CA LYS A 27 9.28 -5.74 1.62
C LYS A 27 8.62 -4.52 2.24
N LEU A 28 8.44 -4.53 3.55
CA LEU A 28 7.97 -3.39 4.34
C LEU A 28 9.13 -2.96 5.22
N LEU A 29 9.59 -1.73 5.03
CA LEU A 29 10.69 -1.13 5.79
C LEU A 29 10.14 0.06 6.58
N PHE A 30 10.40 0.09 7.88
CA PHE A 30 10.03 1.21 8.74
C PHE A 30 11.00 1.34 9.90
N PHE A 31 11.07 2.51 10.51
CA PHE A 31 11.86 2.74 11.72
C PHE A 31 10.98 2.57 12.95
N GLU A 32 11.43 1.79 13.92
CA GLU A 32 10.77 1.55 15.21
C GLU A 32 11.78 1.84 16.31
N ARG A 33 11.45 2.82 17.18
CA ARG A 33 12.22 3.28 18.34
C ARG A 33 13.71 3.55 18.10
N SER A 34 14.50 2.49 18.03
CA SER A 34 15.96 2.53 17.93
C SER A 34 16.52 1.89 16.66
N GLY A 35 15.68 1.32 15.78
CA GLY A 35 16.18 0.57 14.64
C GLY A 35 15.23 0.46 13.46
N PHE A 36 15.78 0.04 12.33
CA PHE A 36 14.99 -0.31 11.16
C PHE A 36 14.45 -1.73 11.27
N VAL A 37 13.17 -1.89 10.98
CA VAL A 37 12.48 -3.17 10.90
C VAL A 37 12.17 -3.46 9.43
N LEU A 38 12.52 -4.67 8.99
CA LEU A 38 12.20 -5.17 7.66
C LEU A 38 11.31 -6.41 7.77
N VAL A 39 10.11 -6.33 7.21
CA VAL A 39 9.21 -7.48 7.05
C VAL A 39 9.21 -7.91 5.59
N LEU A 40 9.40 -9.20 5.34
CA LEU A 40 9.36 -9.80 4.00
C LEU A 40 8.20 -10.79 3.90
N LYS A 41 7.25 -10.53 3.00
CA LYS A 41 6.23 -11.51 2.59
C LYS A 41 6.58 -12.04 1.21
N ALA A 42 6.68 -13.36 1.09
CA ALA A 42 6.92 -14.05 -0.17
C ALA A 42 5.74 -14.99 -0.47
N LEU A 43 5.24 -14.91 -1.70
CA LEU A 43 4.20 -15.81 -2.22
C LEU A 43 4.89 -16.91 -3.05
N SER A 44 4.50 -18.16 -2.82
CA SER A 44 4.99 -19.33 -3.56
C SER A 44 4.31 -19.48 -4.91
N GLU A 45 2.99 -19.30 -4.95
CA GLU A 45 2.14 -19.61 -6.11
C GLU A 45 1.54 -18.35 -6.75
N ASP A 46 1.29 -17.32 -5.94
CA ASP A 46 0.59 -16.11 -6.36
C ASP A 46 1.49 -14.89 -6.59
N ARG A 47 0.86 -13.82 -7.08
CA ARG A 47 1.47 -12.50 -7.25
C ARG A 47 0.63 -11.43 -6.55
N PHE A 48 1.31 -10.50 -5.90
CA PHE A 48 0.70 -9.29 -5.37
C PHE A 48 0.08 -8.45 -6.50
N ARG A 49 -1.15 -7.97 -6.27
CA ARG A 49 -1.84 -7.01 -7.13
C ARG A 49 -1.28 -5.61 -6.93
N TRP A 50 -0.03 -5.43 -7.33
CA TRP A 50 0.66 -4.16 -7.19
C TRP A 50 0.02 -3.08 -8.09
N PRO A 51 -0.39 -1.93 -7.53
CA PRO A 51 -1.11 -0.90 -8.27
C PRO A 51 -0.28 -0.38 -9.44
N ARG A 52 -0.92 -0.26 -10.61
CA ARG A 52 -0.30 0.23 -11.84
C ARG A 52 -0.53 1.74 -11.94
N ARG A 53 0.05 2.49 -11.00
CA ARG A 53 -0.05 3.95 -10.99
C ARG A 53 1.14 4.51 -11.79
N GLU A 54 0.88 5.49 -12.66
CA GLU A 54 1.93 6.19 -13.42
C GLU A 54 2.92 6.93 -12.52
N ALA A 55 2.49 7.26 -11.29
CA ALA A 55 3.34 7.88 -10.30
C ALA A 55 4.38 6.89 -9.74
N PRO A 56 5.66 7.29 -9.62
CA PRO A 56 6.73 6.45 -9.08
C PRO A 56 6.54 6.15 -7.57
N VAL A 57 5.64 6.88 -6.91
CA VAL A 57 5.32 6.81 -5.49
C VAL A 57 3.81 6.92 -5.32
N VAL A 58 3.23 6.04 -4.51
CA VAL A 58 1.82 6.09 -4.10
C VAL A 58 1.81 6.20 -2.57
N THR A 59 0.84 6.93 -2.02
CA THR A 59 0.55 6.89 -0.57
C THR A 59 -0.60 5.93 -0.37
N LEU A 60 -0.43 4.96 0.52
CA LEU A 60 -1.49 4.04 0.93
C LEU A 60 -1.87 4.34 2.36
N ASP A 61 -3.16 4.30 2.66
CA ASP A 61 -3.62 4.22 4.04
C ASP A 61 -3.42 2.78 4.60
N THR A 62 -3.70 2.60 5.89
CA THR A 62 -3.54 1.31 6.56
C THR A 62 -4.43 0.21 5.97
N GLU A 63 -5.63 0.56 5.51
CA GLU A 63 -6.59 -0.39 4.96
C GLU A 63 -6.14 -0.86 3.58
N GLN A 64 -5.72 0.07 2.72
CA GLN A 64 -5.15 -0.21 1.41
C GLN A 64 -3.88 -1.05 1.49
N LEU A 65 -3.02 -0.80 2.48
CA LEU A 65 -1.85 -1.65 2.73
C LEU A 65 -2.28 -3.07 3.11
N ARG A 66 -3.29 -3.23 3.96
CA ARG A 66 -3.81 -4.54 4.36
C ARG A 66 -4.38 -5.29 3.15
N TRP A 67 -5.22 -4.65 2.35
CA TRP A 67 -5.77 -5.24 1.13
C TRP A 67 -4.68 -5.69 0.16
N LEU A 68 -3.65 -4.87 -0.02
CA LEU A 68 -2.52 -5.22 -0.86
C LEU A 68 -1.77 -6.46 -0.32
N LEU A 69 -1.62 -6.57 0.99
CA LEU A 69 -1.04 -7.76 1.64
C LEU A 69 -1.93 -9.00 1.49
N ASP A 70 -3.25 -8.83 1.47
CA ASP A 70 -4.23 -9.89 1.27
C ASP A 70 -4.42 -10.26 -0.21
N GLY A 71 -3.76 -9.55 -1.14
CA GLY A 71 -3.78 -9.85 -2.57
C GLY A 71 -4.94 -9.21 -3.33
N ILE A 72 -5.66 -8.27 -2.72
CA ILE A 72 -6.77 -7.53 -3.33
C ILE A 72 -6.23 -6.48 -4.31
N ASP A 73 -6.91 -6.34 -5.44
CA ASP A 73 -6.57 -5.35 -6.47
C ASP A 73 -7.11 -3.97 -6.11
N LEU A 74 -6.21 -3.09 -5.67
CA LEU A 74 -6.53 -1.71 -5.28
C LEU A 74 -7.07 -0.86 -6.44
N ASP A 75 -6.70 -1.15 -7.68
CA ASP A 75 -7.16 -0.37 -8.84
C ASP A 75 -8.57 -0.79 -9.26
N ALA A 76 -9.04 -1.97 -8.85
CA ALA A 76 -10.42 -2.44 -9.06
C ALA A 76 -11.40 -1.95 -7.99
N MET A 77 -10.92 -1.27 -6.93
CA MET A 77 -11.77 -0.84 -5.83
C MET A 77 -12.53 0.44 -6.18
N VAL A 78 -13.82 0.29 -6.45
CA VAL A 78 -14.75 1.40 -6.69
C VAL A 78 -15.61 1.61 -5.45
N ARG A 79 -15.51 2.79 -4.84
CA ARG A 79 -16.44 3.18 -3.76
C ARG A 79 -17.80 3.51 -4.37
N HIS A 80 -18.88 3.15 -3.67
CA HIS A 80 -20.21 3.62 -4.06
C HIS A 80 -20.23 5.14 -4.10
N PRO A 81 -20.96 5.75 -5.05
CA PRO A 81 -21.15 7.19 -5.05
C PRO A 81 -21.81 7.63 -3.75
N VAL A 82 -21.36 8.76 -3.20
CA VAL A 82 -22.03 9.38 -2.04
C VAL A 82 -23.42 9.79 -2.51
N ARG A 83 -24.45 9.12 -2.00
CA ARG A 83 -25.84 9.49 -2.26
C ARG A 83 -26.22 10.60 -1.28
N GLN A 84 -26.64 11.74 -1.82
CA GLN A 84 -27.34 12.74 -1.04
C GLN A 84 -28.80 12.30 -0.95
N TYR A 85 -29.28 12.04 0.27
CA TYR A 85 -30.68 11.75 0.50
C TYR A 85 -31.37 13.07 0.82
N GLU A 86 -32.26 13.52 -0.06
CA GLU A 86 -33.18 14.60 0.25
C GLU A 86 -34.35 14.01 1.04
N PHE A 87 -34.58 14.54 2.25
CA PHE A 87 -35.78 14.23 3.02
C PHE A 87 -36.94 15.00 2.39
N VAL A 88 -37.85 14.29 1.73
CA VAL A 88 -39.10 14.85 1.26
C VAL A 88 -40.07 14.83 2.44
N GLY A 89 -40.38 16.02 2.96
CA GLY A 89 -41.47 16.24 3.91
C GLY A 89 -42.82 16.38 3.21
#